data_AF-A0A9P5W4X3-F1
#
_entry.id   AF-A0A9P5W4X3-F1
#
_cell.length_a   1.000
_cell.length_b   1.000
_cell.length_c   1.000
_cell.angle_alpha   90.00
_cell.angle_beta   90.00
_cell.angle_gamma   90.00
#
_symmetry.space_group_name_H-M   'P 1'
#
loop_
_entity.id
_entity.type
_entity.pdbx_description
1 polymer ?
#
loop_
_entity_poly.entity_id
_entity_poly.type
_entity_poly.pdbx_seq_one_letter_code
_entity_poly.pdbx_strand_id
1 'polypeptide(L)'
;MLNNEKFTPAPRNEFLRQLNNVEAGQKITLPSIGQYPKHYGEGYQELSFFITEQMVEMWSLLSSDSDRPIRRVLSGPTGVGKSYLALFLAAKAYAEGWPLLYVSDANELALDSDSEIQTAICRRFLALNRDILTGADFATMTFSHPIEINDVLSCAAGKIMHELQQPNTKSLLVIDEHGVLFTQNPPTPVQHVVLNQLMQLNA
;
A
#
# COMPACT_ATOMS: atom_id res chain seq x y z
N MET A 1 -8.93 -19.05 3.87
CA MET A 1 -7.85 -18.09 3.52
C MET A 1 -8.06 -16.67 4.06
N LEU A 2 -9.24 -16.30 4.60
CA LEU A 2 -9.57 -14.95 5.09
C LEU A 2 -9.54 -14.77 6.63
N ASN A 3 -9.29 -15.83 7.41
CA ASN A 3 -9.32 -15.77 8.89
C ASN A 3 -7.99 -15.35 9.53
N ASN A 4 -7.07 -14.76 8.76
CA ASN A 4 -5.83 -14.25 9.32
C ASN A 4 -5.94 -12.74 9.47
N GLU A 5 -6.01 -12.28 10.72
CA GLU A 5 -6.13 -10.86 11.08
C GLU A 5 -4.83 -10.08 10.82
N LYS A 6 -3.74 -10.74 10.40
CA LYS A 6 -2.39 -10.19 10.22
C LYS A 6 -2.30 -8.90 9.37
N PHE A 7 -3.31 -8.58 8.55
CA PHE A 7 -3.33 -7.35 7.74
C PHE A 7 -4.62 -6.55 7.90
N THR A 8 -5.41 -6.88 8.92
CA THR A 8 -6.69 -6.22 9.15
C THR A 8 -6.44 -4.89 9.87
N PRO A 9 -6.82 -3.76 9.27
CA PRO A 9 -6.71 -2.46 9.92
C PRO A 9 -7.74 -2.32 11.05
N ALA A 10 -7.46 -1.40 11.96
CA ALA A 10 -8.46 -0.90 12.90
C ALA A 10 -9.64 -0.25 12.16
N PRO A 11 -10.79 -0.06 12.82
CA PRO A 11 -11.96 0.58 12.21
C PRO A 11 -11.62 1.97 11.63
N ARG A 12 -12.07 2.22 10.39
CA ARG A 12 -11.77 3.44 9.63
C ARG A 12 -12.18 4.75 10.33
N ASN A 13 -13.22 4.71 11.16
CA ASN A 13 -13.64 5.85 11.97
C ASN A 13 -12.61 6.28 13.03
N GLU A 14 -11.76 5.37 13.52
CA GLU A 14 -10.66 5.70 14.42
C GLU A 14 -9.58 6.50 13.70
N PHE A 15 -9.26 6.10 12.46
CA PHE A 15 -8.34 6.85 11.61
C PHE A 15 -8.87 8.25 11.30
N LEU A 16 -10.14 8.36 10.90
CA LEU A 16 -10.78 9.66 10.65
C LEU A 16 -10.70 10.59 11.86
N ARG A 17 -10.89 10.07 13.09
CA ARG A 17 -10.76 10.88 14.31
C ARG A 17 -9.35 11.42 14.53
N GLN A 18 -8.32 10.63 14.20
CA GLN A 18 -6.92 11.00 14.42
C GLN A 18 -6.33 11.84 13.27
N LEU A 19 -6.82 11.63 12.04
CA LEU A 19 -6.23 12.20 10.82
C LEU A 19 -7.03 13.36 10.23
N ASN A 20 -8.23 13.65 10.72
CA ASN A 20 -9.01 14.79 10.21
C ASN A 20 -8.35 16.11 10.64
N ASN A 21 -8.10 16.99 9.66
CA ASN A 21 -7.48 18.31 9.85
C ASN A 21 -6.15 18.31 10.63
N VAL A 22 -5.33 17.27 10.44
CA VAL A 22 -3.98 17.25 11.05
C VAL A 22 -3.07 18.31 10.44
N GLU A 23 -2.30 18.97 11.30
CA GLU A 23 -1.35 20.02 10.93
C GLU A 23 0.10 19.59 11.19
N ALA A 24 1.04 20.21 10.47
CA ALA A 24 2.46 19.99 10.71
C ALA A 24 2.84 20.37 12.16
N GLY A 25 3.71 19.58 12.78
CA GLY A 25 4.11 19.72 14.18
C GLY A 25 3.16 19.06 15.18
N GLN A 26 1.99 18.57 14.76
CA GLN A 26 1.10 17.81 15.64
C GLN A 26 1.67 16.42 15.94
N LYS A 27 1.70 16.04 17.22
CA LYS A 27 2.00 14.66 17.63
C LYS A 27 0.73 13.82 17.55
N ILE A 28 0.79 12.69 16.84
CA ILE A 28 -0.32 11.75 16.71
C ILE A 28 0.08 10.34 17.09
N THR A 29 -0.92 9.51 17.37
CA THR A 29 -0.79 8.06 17.48
C THR A 29 -1.75 7.44 16.49
N LEU A 30 -1.22 6.70 15.51
CA LEU A 30 -2.05 6.07 14.49
C LEU A 30 -2.68 4.77 15.02
N PRO A 31 -3.96 4.51 14.73
CA PRO A 31 -4.51 3.16 14.82
C PRO A 31 -3.73 2.21 13.91
N SER A 32 -3.78 0.91 14.22
CA SER A 32 -3.07 -0.10 13.42
C SER A 32 -3.67 -0.20 12.03
N ILE A 33 -2.83 -0.12 10.98
CA ILE A 33 -3.24 -0.47 9.61
C ILE A 33 -3.02 -1.97 9.31
N GLY A 34 -2.78 -2.78 10.34
CA GLY A 34 -2.44 -4.20 10.25
C GLY A 34 -0.96 -4.47 9.95
N GLN A 35 -0.19 -3.46 9.55
CA GLN A 35 1.24 -3.57 9.24
C GLN A 35 1.98 -2.36 9.78
N TYR A 36 3.27 -2.52 10.06
CA TYR A 36 4.11 -1.46 10.61
C TYR A 36 5.46 -1.38 9.89
N PRO A 37 6.00 -0.17 9.71
CA PRO A 37 7.39 0.02 9.33
C PRO A 37 8.37 -0.77 10.17
N LYS A 38 9.53 -1.08 9.58
CA LYS A 38 10.67 -1.60 10.33
C LYS A 38 11.05 -0.62 11.46
N HIS A 39 11.23 -1.14 12.67
CA HIS A 39 11.52 -0.36 13.88
C HIS A 39 10.41 0.60 14.36
N TYR A 40 9.17 0.44 13.87
CA TYR A 40 8.04 1.20 14.41
C TYR A 40 7.80 0.87 15.88
N GLY A 41 7.61 1.88 16.73
CA GLY A 41 7.47 1.65 18.16
C GLY A 41 8.78 1.53 18.92
N GLU A 42 9.92 1.42 18.25
CA GLU A 42 11.22 1.31 18.89
C GLU A 42 11.75 2.68 19.33
N GLY A 43 12.38 2.73 20.51
CA GLY A 43 12.93 3.94 21.09
C GLY A 43 11.90 4.77 21.88
N TYR A 44 12.22 6.05 22.09
CA TYR A 44 11.51 6.92 23.05
C TYR A 44 10.13 7.41 22.59
N GLN A 45 9.79 7.28 21.31
CA GLN A 45 8.55 7.83 20.75
C GLN A 45 7.38 6.83 20.77
N GLU A 46 7.63 5.58 21.15
CA GLU A 46 6.64 4.49 21.11
C GLU A 46 5.88 4.51 19.76
N LEU A 47 4.56 4.35 19.78
CA LEU A 47 3.70 4.33 18.59
C LEU A 47 3.27 5.73 18.11
N SER A 48 3.89 6.79 18.65
CA SER A 48 3.55 8.18 18.33
C SER A 48 4.60 8.82 17.44
N PHE A 49 4.19 9.69 16.53
CA PHE A 49 5.11 10.48 15.72
C PHE A 49 4.55 11.87 15.40
N PHE A 50 5.42 12.76 14.96
CA PHE A 50 5.05 14.11 14.57
C PHE A 50 4.70 14.17 13.08
N ILE A 51 3.60 14.84 12.77
CA ILE A 51 3.26 15.19 11.39
C ILE A 51 4.28 16.20 10.89
N THR A 52 4.90 15.92 9.74
CA THR A 52 5.83 16.85 9.09
C THR A 52 5.12 17.67 8.03
N GLU A 53 5.71 18.81 7.64
CA GLU A 53 5.23 19.58 6.49
C GLU A 53 5.17 18.73 5.23
N GLN A 54 6.21 17.91 4.99
CA GLN A 54 6.28 16.98 3.86
C GLN A 54 5.11 15.98 3.84
N MET A 55 4.64 15.50 5.00
CA MET A 55 3.46 14.63 5.06
C MET A 55 2.21 15.34 4.57
N VAL A 56 1.98 16.57 5.03
CA VAL A 56 0.81 17.38 4.65
C VAL A 56 0.87 17.76 3.17
N GLU A 57 2.03 18.22 2.70
CA GLU A 57 2.25 18.60 1.30
C GLU A 57 2.07 17.42 0.35
N MET A 58 2.66 16.27 0.66
CA MET A 58 2.52 15.06 -0.15
C MET A 58 1.07 14.56 -0.19
N TRP A 59 0.35 14.62 0.93
CA TRP A 59 -1.07 14.27 0.93
C TRP A 59 -1.90 15.24 0.09
N SER A 60 -1.66 16.54 0.21
CA SER A 60 -2.33 17.56 -0.61
C SER A 60 -2.10 17.32 -2.11
N LEU A 61 -0.86 17.03 -2.49
CA LEU A 61 -0.51 16.68 -3.88
C LEU A 61 -1.26 15.43 -4.36
N LEU A 62 -1.28 14.35 -3.58
CA LEU A 62 -1.90 13.08 -3.96
C LEU A 62 -3.43 13.14 -3.98
N SER A 63 -4.04 13.95 -3.09
CA SER A 63 -5.50 14.11 -2.98
C SER A 63 -6.08 15.11 -3.95
N SER A 64 -5.26 15.97 -4.54
CA SER A 64 -5.67 16.85 -5.63
C SER A 64 -6.16 16.05 -6.84
N ASP A 65 -7.18 16.58 -7.54
CA ASP A 65 -7.69 15.95 -8.74
C ASP A 65 -6.64 16.08 -9.85
N SER A 66 -6.18 14.94 -10.35
CA SER A 66 -5.18 14.83 -11.41
C SER A 66 -5.66 13.79 -12.42
N ASP A 67 -5.64 14.15 -13.70
CA ASP A 67 -5.99 13.24 -14.80
C ASP A 67 -4.94 12.14 -15.03
N ARG A 68 -3.81 12.18 -14.29
CA ARG A 68 -2.69 11.27 -14.44
C ARG A 68 -2.29 10.61 -13.11
N PRO A 69 -1.88 9.33 -13.13
CA PRO A 69 -1.36 8.66 -11.96
C PRO A 69 -0.06 9.32 -11.49
N ILE A 70 0.05 9.58 -10.19
CA ILE A 70 1.25 10.15 -9.56
C ILE A 70 2.14 9.02 -9.09
N ARG A 71 3.36 8.93 -9.64
CA ARG A 71 4.40 7.97 -9.23
C ARG A 71 5.54 8.72 -8.55
N ARG A 72 5.96 8.27 -7.37
CA ARG A 72 7.03 8.88 -6.57
C ARG A 72 7.85 7.81 -5.87
N VAL A 73 9.15 8.05 -5.76
CA VAL A 73 10.08 7.24 -4.98
C VAL A 73 10.60 8.09 -3.84
N LEU A 74 10.38 7.65 -2.60
CA LEU A 74 10.91 8.33 -1.41
C LEU A 74 12.39 7.93 -1.23
N SER A 75 13.30 8.84 -1.54
CA SER A 75 14.75 8.64 -1.37
C SER A 75 15.30 9.52 -0.25
N GLY A 76 16.28 9.02 0.48
CA GLY A 76 16.98 9.81 1.50
C GLY A 76 17.74 8.93 2.51
N PRO A 77 18.54 9.53 3.40
CA PRO A 77 19.32 8.80 4.40
C PRO A 77 18.46 7.91 5.30
N THR A 78 19.07 6.93 5.93
CA THR A 78 18.42 6.12 6.97
C THR A 78 18.02 7.00 8.15
N GLY A 79 16.83 6.77 8.71
CA GLY A 79 16.35 7.48 9.91
C GLY A 79 15.65 8.82 9.66
N VAL A 80 15.52 9.29 8.42
CA VAL A 80 14.85 10.58 8.11
C VAL A 80 13.31 10.52 8.10
N GLY A 81 12.70 9.38 8.47
CA GLY A 81 11.25 9.26 8.60
C GLY A 81 10.48 8.88 7.32
N LYS A 82 11.15 8.36 6.27
CA LYS A 82 10.50 7.93 5.01
C LYS A 82 9.38 6.91 5.24
N SER A 83 9.62 5.93 6.09
CA SER A 83 8.63 4.90 6.42
C SER A 83 7.45 5.42 7.22
N TYR A 84 7.66 6.44 8.06
CA TYR A 84 6.57 7.14 8.75
C TYR A 84 5.73 7.95 7.77
N LEU A 85 6.36 8.60 6.78
CA LEU A 85 5.65 9.28 5.69
C LEU A 85 4.81 8.27 4.88
N ALA A 86 5.38 7.12 4.51
CA ALA A 86 4.67 6.05 3.81
C ALA A 86 3.46 5.53 4.62
N LEU A 87 3.65 5.27 5.92
CA LEU A 87 2.59 4.86 6.83
C LEU A 87 1.49 5.93 6.95
N PHE A 88 1.87 7.20 7.09
CA PHE A 88 0.93 8.33 7.15
C PHE A 88 0.05 8.40 5.90
N LEU A 89 0.65 8.31 4.70
CA LEU A 89 -0.08 8.36 3.43
C LEU A 89 -1.01 7.15 3.29
N ALA A 90 -0.57 5.94 3.65
CA ALA A 90 -1.40 4.74 3.65
C ALA A 90 -2.60 4.90 4.60
N ALA A 91 -2.37 5.40 5.82
CA ALA A 91 -3.42 5.63 6.81
C ALA A 91 -4.43 6.71 6.35
N LYS A 92 -3.97 7.77 5.68
CA LYS A 92 -4.83 8.79 5.07
C LYS A 92 -5.72 8.21 3.96
N ALA A 93 -5.13 7.47 3.02
CA ALA A 93 -5.88 6.82 1.95
C ALA A 93 -6.94 5.86 2.50
N TYR A 94 -6.58 5.03 3.48
CA TYR A 94 -7.54 4.15 4.15
C TYR A 94 -8.65 4.95 4.86
N ALA A 95 -8.31 6.01 5.59
CA ALA A 95 -9.29 6.86 6.28
C ALA A 95 -10.35 7.43 5.31
N GLU A 96 -9.92 7.85 4.12
CA GLU A 96 -10.81 8.39 3.07
C GLU A 96 -11.50 7.31 2.23
N GLY A 97 -11.24 6.03 2.50
CA GLY A 97 -11.86 4.92 1.77
C GLY A 97 -11.31 4.71 0.37
N TRP A 98 -10.06 5.09 0.11
CA TRP A 98 -9.39 4.81 -1.15
C TRP A 98 -8.91 3.35 -1.16
N PRO A 99 -9.10 2.59 -2.27
CA PRO A 99 -8.46 1.30 -2.42
C PRO A 99 -6.93 1.40 -2.21
N LEU A 100 -6.43 0.59 -1.29
CA LEU A 100 -5.06 0.67 -0.78
C LEU A 100 -4.35 -0.68 -0.85
N LEU A 101 -3.14 -0.70 -1.41
CA LEU A 101 -2.19 -1.77 -1.15
C LEU A 101 -0.98 -1.17 -0.42
N TYR A 102 -0.84 -1.50 0.86
CA TYR A 102 0.31 -1.13 1.67
C TYR A 102 1.14 -2.36 2.03
N VAL A 103 2.44 -2.25 1.77
CA VAL A 103 3.47 -3.25 2.11
C VAL A 103 4.56 -2.53 2.88
N SER A 104 4.65 -2.79 4.19
CA SER A 104 5.61 -2.10 5.07
C SER A 104 7.03 -2.66 4.99
N ASP A 105 7.19 -3.85 4.43
CA ASP A 105 8.48 -4.47 4.15
C ASP A 105 8.42 -5.23 2.83
N ALA A 106 9.08 -4.69 1.79
CA ALA A 106 9.13 -5.32 0.48
C ALA A 106 9.82 -6.69 0.47
N ASN A 107 10.58 -7.07 1.51
CA ASN A 107 11.13 -8.44 1.64
C ASN A 107 10.00 -9.48 1.64
N GLU A 108 8.80 -9.13 2.12
CA GLU A 108 7.64 -10.02 2.10
C GLU A 108 7.09 -10.29 0.69
N LEU A 109 7.58 -9.56 -0.32
CA LEU A 109 7.31 -9.76 -1.74
C LEU A 109 8.54 -10.25 -2.53
N ALA A 110 9.72 -10.30 -1.92
CA ALA A 110 10.95 -10.84 -2.52
C ALA A 110 11.03 -12.36 -2.33
N LEU A 111 9.97 -13.07 -2.76
CA LEU A 111 9.84 -14.52 -2.63
C LEU A 111 10.27 -15.22 -3.94
N ASP A 112 10.65 -16.49 -3.86
CA ASP A 112 11.16 -17.24 -5.02
C ASP A 112 10.05 -17.65 -6.02
N SER A 113 8.78 -17.50 -5.65
CA SER A 113 7.62 -18.02 -6.40
C SER A 113 6.59 -16.93 -6.71
N ASP A 114 6.20 -16.82 -7.99
CA ASP A 114 5.12 -15.94 -8.46
C ASP A 114 3.82 -16.17 -7.68
N SER A 115 3.48 -17.45 -7.44
CA SER A 115 2.24 -17.82 -6.74
C SER A 115 2.23 -17.31 -5.30
N GLU A 116 3.39 -17.32 -4.64
CA GLU A 116 3.51 -16.82 -3.27
C GLU A 116 3.39 -15.29 -3.20
N ILE A 117 4.00 -14.59 -4.17
CA ILE A 117 3.88 -13.13 -4.30
C ILE A 117 2.44 -12.73 -4.58
N GLN A 118 1.78 -13.38 -5.55
CA GLN A 118 0.37 -13.14 -5.89
C GLN A 118 -0.54 -13.40 -4.70
N THR A 119 -0.27 -14.46 -3.94
CA THR A 119 -0.97 -14.77 -2.69
C THR A 119 -0.76 -13.67 -1.65
N ALA A 120 0.48 -13.17 -1.50
CA ALA A 120 0.82 -12.12 -0.55
C ALA A 120 0.11 -10.79 -0.88
N ILE A 121 0.07 -10.43 -2.16
CA ILE A 121 -0.65 -9.26 -2.69
C ILE A 121 -2.15 -9.39 -2.41
N CYS A 122 -2.77 -10.48 -2.85
CA CYS A 122 -4.22 -10.69 -2.69
C CYS A 122 -4.62 -10.67 -1.21
N ARG A 123 -3.86 -11.35 -0.34
CA ARG A 123 -4.15 -11.39 1.10
C ARG A 123 -4.10 -10.00 1.74
N ARG A 124 -3.09 -9.20 1.42
CA ARG A 124 -2.98 -7.83 1.96
C ARG A 124 -4.08 -6.94 1.44
N PHE A 125 -4.29 -6.95 0.12
CA PHE A 125 -5.30 -6.09 -0.51
C PHE A 125 -6.71 -6.40 0.02
N LEU A 126 -7.10 -7.67 0.08
CA LEU A 126 -8.43 -8.05 0.58
C LEU A 126 -8.64 -7.74 2.05
N ALA A 127 -7.59 -7.88 2.88
CA ALA A 127 -7.68 -7.57 4.30
C ALA A 127 -7.75 -6.06 4.56
N LEU A 128 -6.93 -5.26 3.86
CA LEU A 128 -6.89 -3.80 3.99
C LEU A 128 -8.18 -3.13 3.51
N ASN A 129 -8.80 -3.67 2.46
CA ASN A 129 -9.94 -3.02 1.80
C ASN A 129 -11.27 -3.70 2.09
N ARG A 130 -11.37 -4.52 3.14
CA ARG A 130 -12.57 -5.32 3.43
C ARG A 130 -13.83 -4.45 3.62
N ASP A 131 -13.69 -3.28 4.23
CA ASP A 131 -14.77 -2.32 4.46
C ASP A 131 -14.91 -1.25 3.36
N ILE A 132 -14.02 -1.29 2.35
CA ILE A 132 -13.98 -0.38 1.21
C ILE A 132 -14.55 -1.06 -0.04
N LEU A 133 -14.17 -2.31 -0.31
CA LEU A 133 -14.60 -3.06 -1.48
C LEU A 133 -16.09 -3.38 -1.39
N THR A 134 -16.79 -3.09 -2.48
CA THR A 134 -18.20 -3.41 -2.68
C THR A 134 -18.37 -4.72 -3.45
N GLY A 135 -19.58 -5.28 -3.44
CA GLY A 135 -19.90 -6.45 -4.26
C GLY A 135 -19.65 -6.23 -5.76
N ALA A 136 -19.74 -4.99 -6.25
CA ALA A 136 -19.43 -4.65 -7.64
C ALA A 136 -17.92 -4.78 -7.92
N ASP A 137 -17.07 -4.36 -6.99
CA ASP A 137 -15.61 -4.50 -7.11
C ASP A 137 -15.22 -5.98 -7.18
N PHE A 138 -15.82 -6.82 -6.34
CA PHE A 138 -15.66 -8.27 -6.42
C PHE A 138 -16.19 -8.87 -7.72
N ALA A 139 -17.31 -8.37 -8.25
CA ALA A 139 -17.85 -8.84 -9.53
C ALA A 139 -16.89 -8.55 -10.68
N THR A 140 -16.18 -7.42 -10.67
CA THR A 140 -15.12 -7.20 -11.68
C THR A 140 -13.97 -8.20 -11.52
N MET A 141 -13.69 -8.68 -10.30
CA MET A 141 -12.69 -9.72 -10.03
C MET A 141 -13.19 -11.15 -10.31
N THR A 142 -14.42 -11.34 -10.79
CA THR A 142 -14.92 -12.66 -11.22
C THR A 142 -14.47 -13.02 -12.63
N PHE A 143 -14.18 -14.31 -12.83
CA PHE A 143 -13.61 -14.82 -14.07
C PHE A 143 -14.67 -15.55 -14.89
N SER A 144 -14.73 -15.27 -16.20
CA SER A 144 -15.73 -15.83 -17.11
C SER A 144 -15.47 -17.29 -17.52
N HIS A 145 -14.38 -17.91 -17.07
CA HIS A 145 -13.96 -19.27 -17.45
C HIS A 145 -13.61 -20.09 -16.20
N PRO A 146 -13.73 -21.43 -16.24
CA PRO A 146 -13.20 -22.29 -15.19
C PRO A 146 -11.67 -22.23 -15.24
N ILE A 147 -11.10 -21.59 -14.22
CA ILE A 147 -9.67 -21.35 -14.09
C ILE A 147 -9.13 -22.24 -12.96
N GLU A 148 -7.95 -22.85 -13.13
CA GLU A 148 -7.29 -23.58 -12.04
C GLU A 148 -6.98 -22.62 -10.87
N ILE A 149 -7.01 -23.09 -9.63
CA ILE A 149 -6.89 -22.23 -8.43
C ILE A 149 -5.64 -21.33 -8.45
N ASN A 150 -4.52 -21.81 -9.01
CA ASN A 150 -3.29 -21.01 -9.15
C ASN A 150 -3.43 -19.87 -10.16
N ASP A 151 -4.16 -20.10 -11.25
CA ASP A 151 -4.43 -19.08 -12.27
C ASP A 151 -5.41 -18.01 -11.74
N VAL A 152 -6.34 -18.38 -10.85
CA VAL A 152 -7.25 -17.43 -10.19
C VAL A 152 -6.49 -16.37 -9.39
N LEU A 153 -5.47 -16.78 -8.63
CA LEU A 153 -4.64 -15.86 -7.83
C LEU A 153 -3.78 -14.97 -8.71
N SER A 154 -3.21 -15.51 -9.78
CA SER A 154 -2.45 -14.75 -10.77
C SER A 154 -3.29 -13.66 -11.41
N CYS A 155 -4.48 -14.02 -11.91
CA CYS A 155 -5.39 -13.06 -12.53
C CYS A 155 -5.90 -12.03 -11.51
N ALA A 156 -6.20 -12.44 -10.28
CA ALA A 156 -6.66 -11.52 -9.22
C ALA A 156 -5.56 -10.51 -8.85
N ALA A 157 -4.33 -10.96 -8.60
CA ALA A 157 -3.22 -10.07 -8.27
C ALA A 157 -2.90 -9.11 -9.43
N GLY A 158 -2.88 -9.60 -10.67
CA GLY A 158 -2.70 -8.78 -11.86
C GLY A 158 -3.79 -7.72 -12.02
N LYS A 159 -5.05 -8.09 -11.75
CA LYS A 159 -6.18 -7.15 -11.79
C LYS A 159 -6.11 -6.12 -10.67
N ILE A 160 -5.81 -6.51 -9.43
CA ILE A 160 -5.61 -5.57 -8.31
C ILE A 160 -4.56 -4.52 -8.68
N MET A 161 -3.41 -4.95 -9.19
CA MET A 161 -2.34 -4.03 -9.59
C MET A 161 -2.79 -3.10 -10.74
N HIS A 162 -3.56 -3.60 -11.70
CA HIS A 162 -4.11 -2.80 -12.79
C HIS A 162 -5.16 -1.78 -12.33
N GLU A 163 -6.08 -2.16 -11.45
CA GLU A 163 -7.13 -1.29 -10.90
C GLU A 163 -6.53 -0.16 -10.06
N LEU A 164 -5.52 -0.46 -9.24
CA LEU A 164 -4.80 0.53 -8.43
C LEU A 164 -4.06 1.60 -9.26
N GLN A 165 -3.94 1.41 -10.57
CA GLN A 165 -3.28 2.33 -11.50
C GLN A 165 -4.24 3.07 -12.43
N GLN A 166 -5.56 2.83 -12.31
CA GLN A 166 -6.55 3.49 -13.16
C GLN A 166 -6.73 4.96 -12.75
N PRO A 167 -6.77 5.91 -13.71
CA PRO A 167 -6.89 7.34 -13.41
C PRO A 167 -8.28 7.74 -12.89
N ASN A 168 -9.29 6.89 -13.08
CA ASN A 168 -10.68 7.21 -12.76
C ASN A 168 -11.06 6.96 -11.28
N THR A 169 -10.15 6.38 -10.51
CA THR A 169 -10.39 6.01 -9.10
C THR A 169 -9.24 6.50 -8.26
N LYS A 170 -9.53 7.18 -7.14
CA LYS A 170 -8.50 7.53 -6.16
C LYS A 170 -8.08 6.27 -5.43
N SER A 171 -6.88 5.79 -5.73
CA SER A 171 -6.26 4.60 -5.13
C SER A 171 -4.81 4.87 -4.77
N LEU A 172 -4.26 4.08 -3.84
CA LEU A 172 -2.89 4.23 -3.40
C LEU A 172 -2.16 2.89 -3.32
N LEU A 173 -0.95 2.84 -3.89
CA LEU A 173 -0.02 1.74 -3.76
C LEU A 173 1.25 2.24 -3.07
N VAL A 174 1.57 1.66 -1.92
CA VAL A 174 2.78 2.00 -1.14
C VAL A 174 3.56 0.73 -0.84
N ILE A 175 4.82 0.73 -1.27
CA ILE A 175 5.79 -0.34 -1.01
C ILE A 175 6.98 0.31 -0.32
N ASP A 176 7.13 0.04 0.97
CA ASP A 176 8.28 0.48 1.76
C ASP A 176 9.43 -0.53 1.64
N GLU A 177 10.67 -0.07 1.88
CA GLU A 177 11.89 -0.89 1.71
C GLU A 177 12.03 -1.48 0.28
N HIS A 178 11.46 -0.81 -0.72
CA HIS A 178 11.35 -1.29 -2.10
C HIS A 178 12.67 -1.70 -2.76
N GLY A 179 13.82 -1.22 -2.28
CA GLY A 179 15.14 -1.50 -2.86
C GLY A 179 15.48 -2.98 -2.98
N VAL A 180 14.95 -3.84 -2.09
CA VAL A 180 15.16 -5.30 -2.17
C VAL A 180 14.54 -5.93 -3.42
N LEU A 181 13.53 -5.29 -4.01
CA LEU A 181 12.94 -5.80 -5.25
C LEU A 181 13.88 -5.56 -6.43
N PHE A 182 14.76 -4.56 -6.39
CA PHE A 182 15.55 -4.10 -7.53
C PHE A 182 17.04 -4.43 -7.39
N THR A 183 17.39 -5.72 -7.33
CA THR A 183 18.77 -6.19 -7.05
C THR A 183 19.70 -6.27 -8.28
N GLN A 184 19.19 -6.09 -9.50
CA GLN A 184 20.00 -6.10 -10.74
C GLN A 184 20.50 -4.72 -11.15
N ASN A 185 21.49 -4.67 -12.04
CA ASN A 185 21.93 -3.45 -12.72
C ASN A 185 21.76 -3.61 -14.24
N PRO A 186 20.82 -2.90 -14.89
CA PRO A 186 19.94 -1.87 -14.33
C PRO A 186 18.89 -2.41 -13.34
N PRO A 187 18.45 -1.58 -12.36
CA PRO A 187 17.51 -1.97 -11.31
C PRO A 187 16.18 -2.43 -11.91
N THR A 188 15.93 -3.72 -11.84
CA THR A 188 14.70 -4.36 -12.29
C THR A 188 14.18 -5.27 -11.17
N PRO A 189 12.86 -5.35 -10.93
CA PRO A 189 12.24 -6.39 -10.14
C PRO A 189 12.74 -7.72 -10.67
N VAL A 190 13.51 -8.41 -9.85
CA VAL A 190 14.08 -9.68 -10.27
C VAL A 190 12.95 -10.71 -10.28
N GLN A 191 12.69 -11.26 -11.46
CA GLN A 191 11.98 -12.52 -11.75
C GLN A 191 10.45 -12.54 -11.94
N HIS A 192 9.65 -11.59 -11.43
CA HIS A 192 8.21 -11.83 -11.32
C HIS A 192 7.30 -10.89 -12.15
N VAL A 193 6.52 -11.47 -13.08
CA VAL A 193 5.71 -10.73 -14.08
C VAL A 193 4.71 -9.78 -13.43
N VAL A 194 4.13 -10.16 -12.28
CA VAL A 194 3.15 -9.34 -11.56
C VAL A 194 3.76 -8.04 -11.01
N LEU A 195 5.06 -8.05 -10.68
CA LEU A 195 5.77 -6.88 -10.17
C LEU A 195 6.30 -5.97 -11.28
N ASN A 196 6.23 -6.38 -12.56
CA ASN A 196 6.65 -5.55 -13.69
C ASN A 196 5.88 -4.23 -13.77
N GLN A 197 4.66 -4.17 -13.24
CA GLN A 197 3.88 -2.94 -13.18
C GLN A 197 4.52 -1.88 -12.27
N LEU A 198 5.42 -2.27 -11.36
CA LEU A 198 6.24 -1.34 -10.55
C LEU A 198 7.36 -0.68 -11.37
N MET A 199 7.75 -1.26 -12.51
CA MET A 199 8.81 -0.72 -13.37
C MET A 199 8.37 0.44 -14.24
N GLN A 200 7.08 0.65 -14.43
CA GLN A 200 6.58 1.75 -15.25
C GLN A 200 6.70 3.08 -14.48
N LEU A 201 7.91 3.52 -14.13
CA LEU A 201 8.12 4.80 -13.46
C LEU A 201 8.10 6.00 -14.43
N ASN A 202 7.95 5.75 -15.73
CA ASN A 202 7.87 6.81 -16.72
C ASN A 202 6.49 7.47 -16.68
N ALA A 203 6.49 8.75 -16.32
CA ALA A 203 5.41 9.71 -16.55
C ALA A 203 5.62 10.42 -17.90
#